data_AF-A0A350QKH3-F1
#
_entry.id   AF-A0A350QKH3-F1
#
_cell.length_a   1.000
_cell.length_b   1.000
_cell.length_c   1.000
_cell.angle_alpha   90.00
_cell.angle_beta   90.00
_cell.angle_gamma   90.00
#
_symmetry.space_group_name_H-M   'P 1'
#
loop_
_entity.id
_entity.type
_entity.pdbx_description
1 polymer ?
#
loop_
_entity_poly.entity_id
_entity_poly.type
_entity_poly.pdbx_seq_one_letter_code
_entity_poly.pdbx_strand_id
1 'polypeptide(L)'
;RQFEMMGVYSLNESVAIGRARDKLRSMQLLARQGIGLPITGFADKPGDIPDLIDMVGGAPLVIKLLEGTQGIGVVLAETRTAAESVIEAFMGLNANILVQEYIKEAKGADIRCFVVGD
;
A
#
# COMPACT_ATOMS: atom_id res chain seq x y z
N ARG A 1 -4.03 -13.71 -19.85
CA ARG A 1 -4.32 -13.04 -21.13
C ARG A 1 -4.36 -14.03 -22.29
N GLN A 2 -3.23 -14.55 -22.81
CA GLN A 2 -3.28 -15.42 -24.00
C GLN A 2 -4.15 -16.67 -23.82
N PHE A 3 -4.02 -17.38 -22.69
CA PHE A 3 -4.89 -18.53 -22.38
C PHE A 3 -6.37 -18.16 -22.28
N GLU A 4 -6.70 -17.03 -21.66
CA GLU A 4 -8.09 -16.52 -21.60
C GLU A 4 -8.63 -16.19 -23.01
N MET A 5 -7.80 -15.58 -23.87
CA MET A 5 -8.15 -15.29 -25.27
C MET A 5 -8.38 -16.57 -26.09
N MET A 6 -7.74 -17.67 -25.70
CA MET A 6 -7.95 -18.99 -26.30
C MET A 6 -9.18 -19.73 -25.72
N GLY A 7 -9.94 -19.10 -24.81
CA GLY A 7 -11.09 -19.72 -24.14
C GLY A 7 -10.73 -20.68 -23.01
N VAL A 8 -9.45 -20.71 -22.58
CA VAL A 8 -9.04 -21.52 -21.42
C VAL A 8 -9.51 -20.84 -20.14
N TYR A 9 -10.13 -21.63 -19.26
CA TYR A 9 -10.56 -21.16 -17.95
C TYR A 9 -9.37 -20.73 -17.09
N SER A 10 -9.48 -19.53 -16.52
CA SER A 10 -8.54 -18.99 -15.52
C SER A 10 -9.28 -18.76 -14.21
N LEU A 11 -8.91 -19.51 -13.16
CA LEU A 11 -9.53 -19.35 -11.83
C LEU A 11 -9.45 -17.91 -11.31
N ASN A 12 -8.33 -17.25 -11.54
CA ASN A 12 -8.16 -15.81 -11.32
C ASN A 12 -7.82 -15.15 -12.65
N GLU A 13 -8.69 -14.28 -13.14
CA GLU A 13 -8.46 -13.58 -14.40
C GLU A 13 -7.23 -12.67 -14.33
N SER A 14 -6.54 -12.53 -15.46
CA SER A 14 -5.35 -11.70 -15.58
C SER A 14 -5.61 -10.22 -15.29
N VAL A 15 -6.84 -9.74 -15.50
CA VAL A 15 -7.26 -8.38 -15.13
C VAL A 15 -7.35 -8.26 -13.60
N ALA A 16 -7.92 -9.25 -12.92
CA ALA A 16 -8.00 -9.27 -11.45
C ALA A 16 -6.60 -9.35 -10.82
N ILE A 17 -5.74 -10.24 -11.32
CA ILE A 17 -4.33 -10.34 -10.87
C ILE A 17 -3.60 -9.02 -11.08
N GLY A 18 -3.75 -8.39 -12.26
CA GLY A 18 -3.13 -7.10 -12.56
C GLY A 18 -3.56 -6.00 -11.59
N ARG A 19 -4.86 -5.91 -11.29
CA ARG A 19 -5.41 -4.95 -10.32
C ARG A 19 -4.94 -5.22 -8.89
N ALA A 20 -4.83 -6.49 -8.50
CA ALA A 20 -4.37 -6.89 -7.16
C ALA A 20 -2.87 -6.61 -6.93
N ARG A 21 -2.05 -6.63 -7.99
CA ARG A 21 -0.61 -6.30 -7.88
C ARG A 21 -0.34 -4.80 -7.72
N ASP A 22 -1.25 -3.96 -8.18
CA ASP A 22 -1.17 -2.52 -7.99
C ASP A 22 -1.76 -2.15 -6.63
N LYS A 23 -0.88 -1.83 -5.67
CA LYS A 23 -1.28 -1.55 -4.28
C LYS A 23 -2.17 -0.31 -4.18
N LEU A 24 -1.87 0.75 -4.92
CA LEU A 24 -2.66 1.98 -4.90
C LEU A 24 -4.05 1.71 -5.46
N ARG A 25 -4.12 1.09 -6.65
CA ARG A 25 -5.40 0.81 -7.30
C ARG A 25 -6.26 -0.16 -6.51
N SER A 26 -5.68 -1.22 -5.96
CA SER A 26 -6.43 -2.19 -5.14
C SER A 26 -7.00 -1.54 -3.90
N MET A 27 -6.24 -0.72 -3.17
CA MET A 27 -6.77 0.02 -2.01
C MET A 27 -7.87 1.01 -2.40
N GLN A 28 -7.73 1.74 -3.50
CA GLN A 28 -8.78 2.64 -4.00
C GLN A 28 -10.07 1.89 -4.34
N LEU A 29 -9.97 0.70 -4.93
CA LEU A 29 -11.14 -0.15 -5.23
C LEU A 29 -11.82 -0.64 -3.95
N LEU A 30 -11.05 -1.07 -2.95
CA LEU A 30 -11.58 -1.51 -1.64
C LEU A 30 -12.23 -0.35 -0.88
N ALA A 31 -11.57 0.81 -0.81
CA ALA A 31 -12.10 2.02 -0.18
C ALA A 31 -13.40 2.50 -0.83
N ARG A 32 -13.48 2.46 -2.16
CA ARG A 32 -14.70 2.80 -2.91
C ARG A 32 -15.89 1.91 -2.55
N GLN A 33 -15.65 0.67 -2.13
CA GLN A 33 -16.69 -0.26 -1.68
C GLN A 33 -16.98 -0.16 -0.18
N GLY A 34 -16.34 0.76 0.54
CA GLY A 34 -16.56 0.94 1.98
C GLY A 34 -15.91 -0.14 2.85
N ILE A 35 -14.93 -0.87 2.32
CA ILE A 35 -14.16 -1.85 3.12
C ILE A 35 -13.23 -1.07 4.05
N GLY A 36 -13.22 -1.44 5.34
CA GLY A 36 -12.35 -0.86 6.34
C GLY A 36 -10.88 -1.05 5.98
N LEU A 37 -10.16 0.04 5.83
CA LEU A 37 -8.72 0.08 5.57
C LEU A 37 -8.07 1.04 6.56
N PRO A 38 -6.80 0.85 6.89
CA PRO A 38 -6.07 1.86 7.64
C PRO A 38 -6.02 3.19 6.88
N ILE A 39 -6.02 4.30 7.59
CA ILE A 39 -5.85 5.65 7.01
C ILE A 39 -4.55 5.65 6.19
N THR A 40 -4.69 5.99 4.91
CA THR A 40 -3.60 5.86 3.93
C THR A 40 -3.51 7.10 3.05
N GLY A 41 -2.34 7.73 3.05
CA GLY A 41 -1.93 8.77 2.12
C GLY A 41 -1.09 8.21 0.97
N PHE A 42 -1.16 8.87 -0.18
CA PHE A 42 -0.29 8.61 -1.33
C PHE A 42 0.52 9.86 -1.62
N ALA A 43 1.79 9.69 -1.96
CA ALA A 43 2.64 10.80 -2.36
C ALA A 43 3.51 10.45 -3.56
N ASP A 44 3.53 11.37 -4.52
CA ASP A 44 4.36 11.32 -5.73
C ASP A 44 5.34 12.50 -5.83
N LYS A 45 5.23 13.50 -4.93
CA LYS A 45 6.04 14.72 -4.93
C LYS A 45 6.42 15.16 -3.50
N PRO A 46 7.63 15.73 -3.32
CA PRO A 46 8.17 16.13 -2.02
C PRO A 46 7.63 17.44 -1.46
N GLY A 47 6.65 18.06 -2.10
CA GLY A 47 6.22 19.41 -1.76
C GLY A 47 5.58 19.57 -0.38
N ASP A 48 5.11 18.48 0.25
CA ASP A 48 4.32 18.57 1.49
C ASP A 48 4.39 17.31 2.37
N ILE A 49 5.60 16.89 2.73
CA ILE A 49 5.83 15.73 3.59
C ILE A 49 5.20 15.90 4.98
N PRO A 50 5.28 17.08 5.65
CA PRO A 50 4.64 17.30 6.95
C PRO A 50 3.12 17.07 6.88
N ASP A 51 2.44 17.66 5.89
CA ASP A 51 0.99 17.51 5.74
C ASP A 51 0.61 16.06 5.43
N LEU A 52 1.39 15.36 4.60
CA LEU A 52 1.19 13.94 4.33
C LEU A 52 1.23 13.07 5.60
N ILE A 53 2.16 13.37 6.52
CA ILE A 53 2.28 12.67 7.80
C ILE A 53 1.07 12.98 8.69
N ASP A 54 0.64 14.24 8.72
CA ASP A 54 -0.51 14.67 9.53
C ASP A 54 -1.84 14.10 8.98
N MET A 55 -1.97 13.92 7.66
CA MET A 55 -3.11 13.27 7.01
C MET A 55 -3.33 11.81 7.48
N VAL A 56 -2.28 11.12 7.91
CA VAL A 56 -2.37 9.74 8.42
C VAL A 56 -2.37 9.64 9.95
N GLY A 57 -2.45 10.78 10.65
CA GLY A 57 -2.50 10.82 12.11
C GLY A 57 -1.12 10.89 12.80
N GLY A 58 -0.04 11.12 12.05
CA GLY A 58 1.31 11.23 12.61
C GLY A 58 2.03 9.89 12.80
N ALA A 59 3.18 9.93 13.48
CA ALA A 59 3.96 8.74 13.81
C ALA A 59 3.44 8.06 15.09
N PRO A 60 3.57 6.71 15.23
CA PRO A 60 4.22 5.79 14.30
C PRO A 60 3.39 5.54 13.02
N LEU A 61 4.08 5.41 11.89
CA LEU A 61 3.45 5.16 10.58
C LEU A 61 4.27 4.17 9.73
N VAL A 62 3.62 3.60 8.72
CA VAL A 62 4.21 2.64 7.78
C VAL A 62 4.35 3.28 6.41
N ILE A 63 5.55 3.18 5.82
CA ILE A 63 5.87 3.66 4.48
C ILE A 63 6.03 2.44 3.58
N LYS A 64 5.30 2.40 2.46
CA LYS A 64 5.30 1.29 1.49
C LYS A 64 5.67 1.77 0.10
N LEU A 65 6.69 1.20 -0.52
CA LEU A 65 7.00 1.41 -1.93
C LEU A 65 5.92 0.76 -2.80
N LEU A 66 5.41 1.52 -3.78
CA LEU A 66 4.51 0.96 -4.80
C LEU A 66 5.27 0.00 -5.72
N GLU A 67 6.53 0.30 -5.99
CA GLU A 67 7.40 -0.53 -6.82
C GLU A 67 7.96 -1.73 -6.03
N GLY A 68 8.00 -2.89 -6.69
CA GLY A 68 8.44 -4.14 -6.09
C GLY A 68 7.32 -4.91 -5.38
N THR A 69 7.34 -6.24 -5.56
CA THR A 69 6.37 -7.19 -4.96
C THR A 69 7.00 -8.09 -3.90
N GLN A 70 8.26 -7.84 -3.50
CA GLN A 70 9.07 -8.76 -2.70
C GLN A 70 9.32 -8.28 -1.25
N GLY A 71 8.46 -7.42 -0.69
CA GLY A 71 8.53 -7.06 0.74
C GLY A 71 9.71 -6.16 1.17
N ILE A 72 10.68 -5.88 0.29
CA ILE A 72 11.86 -5.03 0.55
C ILE A 72 11.48 -3.54 0.77
N GLY A 73 10.23 -3.16 0.51
CA GLY A 73 9.77 -1.78 0.50
C GLY A 73 8.79 -1.39 1.60
N VAL A 74 8.81 -2.05 2.76
CA VAL A 74 7.95 -1.67 3.90
C VAL A 74 8.82 -1.22 5.07
N VAL A 75 8.64 0.02 5.51
CA VAL A 75 9.40 0.63 6.61
C VAL A 75 8.44 1.12 7.68
N LEU A 76 8.69 0.75 8.93
CA LEU A 76 8.03 1.35 10.09
C LEU A 76 8.86 2.55 10.55
N ALA A 77 8.24 3.72 10.62
CA ALA A 77 8.84 4.93 11.19
C ALA A 77 8.18 5.23 12.54
N GLU A 78 8.94 5.08 13.63
CA GLU A 78 8.42 5.27 14.98
C GLU A 78 8.26 6.74 15.38
N THR A 79 8.98 7.64 14.71
CA THR A 79 8.99 9.08 14.99
C THR A 79 8.72 9.88 13.73
N ARG A 80 8.21 11.11 13.90
CA ARG A 80 7.97 12.03 12.78
C ARG A 80 9.25 12.28 11.97
N THR A 81 10.36 12.56 12.65
CA THR A 81 11.67 12.80 12.00
C THR A 81 12.15 11.59 11.21
N ALA A 82 11.94 10.36 11.71
CA ALA A 82 12.26 9.15 10.97
C ALA A 82 11.36 9.00 9.73
N ALA A 83 10.06 9.31 9.86
CA ALA A 83 9.13 9.28 8.74
C ALA A 83 9.53 10.28 7.65
N GLU A 84 9.79 11.53 8.02
CA GLU A 84 10.27 12.58 7.11
C GLU A 84 11.54 12.14 6.37
N SER A 85 12.55 11.66 7.11
CA SER A 85 13.82 11.20 6.53
C SER A 85 13.65 10.06 5.51
N VAL A 86 12.79 9.09 5.81
CA VAL A 86 12.56 7.93 4.95
C VAL A 86 11.75 8.34 3.71
N ILE A 87 10.73 9.19 3.88
CA ILE A 87 9.92 9.71 2.78
C ILE A 87 10.80 10.54 1.82
N GLU A 88 11.61 11.45 2.35
CA GLU A 88 12.57 12.24 1.55
C GLU A 88 13.53 11.34 0.76
N ALA A 89 14.10 10.32 1.41
CA ALA A 89 15.01 9.39 0.76
C ALA A 89 14.34 8.65 -0.41
N PHE A 90 13.10 8.17 -0.24
CA PHE A 90 12.38 7.47 -1.30
C PHE A 90 11.94 8.41 -2.43
N MET A 91 11.51 9.63 -2.11
CA MET A 91 11.17 10.63 -3.12
C MET A 91 12.38 11.07 -3.93
N GLY A 92 13.57 11.19 -3.31
CA GLY A 92 14.83 11.45 -4.02
C GLY A 92 15.22 10.35 -5.03
N LEU A 93 14.69 9.13 -4.85
CA LEU A 93 14.83 8.03 -5.80
C LEU A 93 13.72 7.98 -6.86
N ASN A 94 12.85 8.99 -6.93
CA ASN A 94 11.64 9.02 -7.75
C ASN A 94 10.71 7.81 -7.53
N ALA A 95 10.71 7.25 -6.32
CA ALA A 95 9.86 6.13 -5.98
C ALA A 95 8.49 6.62 -5.51
N ASN A 96 7.43 6.03 -6.05
CA ASN A 96 6.07 6.26 -5.56
C ASN A 96 5.84 5.53 -4.23
N ILE A 97 5.29 6.23 -3.23
CA ILE A 97 5.10 5.69 -1.89
C ILE A 97 3.65 5.79 -1.41
N LEU A 98 3.29 4.87 -0.52
CA LEU A 98 2.12 4.95 0.34
C LEU A 98 2.59 5.20 1.77
N VAL A 99 1.92 6.10 2.46
CA VAL A 99 2.11 6.37 3.89
C VAL A 99 0.83 5.95 4.58
N GLN A 100 0.91 5.15 5.64
CA GLN A 100 -0.25 4.53 6.27
C GLN A 100 -0.11 4.57 7.78
N GLU A 101 -1.23 4.75 8.49
CA GLU A 101 -1.25 4.65 9.95
C GLU A 101 -0.72 3.29 10.42
N TYR A 102 -0.04 3.28 11.56
CA TYR A 102 0.41 2.03 12.18
C TYR A 102 -0.62 1.53 13.19
N ILE A 103 -1.16 0.32 12.96
CA ILE A 103 -2.12 -0.35 13.85
C ILE A 103 -1.37 -0.97 15.04
N LYS A 104 -1.10 -0.15 16.05
CA LYS A 104 -0.25 -0.52 17.20
C LYS A 104 -0.89 -1.59 18.09
N GLU A 105 -2.21 -1.57 18.22
CA GLU A 105 -3.00 -2.53 18.99
C GLU A 105 -2.90 -3.97 18.45
N ALA A 106 -2.56 -4.13 17.16
CA ALA A 106 -2.35 -5.43 16.55
C ALA A 106 -1.08 -6.13 17.05
N LYS A 107 -0.14 -5.40 17.67
CA LYS A 107 1.12 -5.94 18.23
C LYS A 107 1.92 -6.80 17.24
N GLY A 108 1.93 -6.40 15.97
CA GLY A 108 2.65 -7.10 14.90
C GLY A 108 2.00 -8.43 14.47
N ALA A 109 0.75 -8.69 14.87
CA ALA A 109 -0.02 -9.83 14.41
C ALA A 109 -1.03 -9.41 13.34
N ASP A 110 -1.20 -10.25 12.34
CA ASP A 110 -2.22 -10.12 11.30
C ASP A 110 -3.04 -11.41 11.19
N ILE A 111 -4.28 -11.27 10.71
CA ILE A 111 -5.14 -12.41 10.39
C ILE A 111 -5.16 -12.57 8.88
N ARG A 112 -4.71 -13.74 8.41
CA ARG A 112 -4.74 -14.08 6.99
C ARG A 112 -5.90 -15.01 6.69
N CYS A 113 -6.95 -14.45 6.09
CA CYS A 113 -8.07 -15.23 5.55
C CYS A 113 -7.72 -15.80 4.17
N PHE A 114 -7.83 -17.12 4.00
CA PHE A 114 -7.65 -17.79 2.70
C PHE A 114 -9.03 -18.05 2.06
N VAL A 115 -9.35 -17.29 1.02
CA VAL A 115 -10.67 -17.32 0.36
C VAL A 115 -10.57 -18.07 -0.98
N VAL A 116 -11.51 -18.97 -1.23
CA VAL A 116 -11.63 -19.73 -2.49
C VAL A 116 -13.08 -19.66 -2.95
N GLY A 117 -13.36 -18.83 -3.95
CA GLY A 117 -14.73 -18.59 -4.38
C GLY A 117 -15.49 -17.71 -3.39
N ASP A 118 -16.75 -18.06 -3.15
CA ASP A 118 -17.74 -17.38 -2.32
C ASP A 118 -17.36 -17.32 -0.83
#